data_AF-A0A078KYL8-F1
#
_entry.id   AF-A0A078KYL8-F1
#
_cell.length_a   1.000
_cell.length_b   1.000
_cell.length_c   1.000
_cell.angle_alpha   90.00
_cell.angle_beta   90.00
_cell.angle_gamma   90.00
#
_symmetry.space_group_name_H-M   'P 1'
#
loop_
_entity.id
_entity.type
_entity.pdbx_description
1 polymer ?
#
loop_
_entity_poly.entity_id
_entity_poly.type
_entity_poly.pdbx_seq_one_letter_code
_entity_poly.pdbx_strand_id
1 'polypeptide(L)'
;MKFFLNRETSEPIKEEKKELCFYIPIVEQIRESVPNWDLAKQENRIRKFYSSAESLQQAESARIAPPSLLACYKVMLTDTERQELTAANSQNSVYRGCLNFNRTEILSLILFKSENQLELENPHYHHETPTDTAACCA
;
A
#
# COMPACT_ATOMS: atom_id res chain seq x y z
N MET A 1 -3.10 -22.38 53.62
CA MET A 1 -3.69 -22.10 52.30
C MET A 1 -2.68 -22.51 51.23
N LYS A 2 -3.06 -23.39 50.30
CA LYS A 2 -2.17 -23.95 49.28
C LYS A 2 -2.15 -23.04 48.04
N PHE A 3 -0.95 -22.74 47.56
CA PHE A 3 -0.68 -22.00 46.33
C PHE A 3 -0.79 -22.94 45.13
N PHE A 4 -1.40 -22.46 44.04
CA PHE A 4 -1.21 -23.02 42.70
C PHE A 4 -1.03 -21.87 41.70
N LEU A 5 0.21 -21.75 41.20
CA LEU A 5 0.57 -20.99 40.01
C LEU A 5 -0.06 -21.68 38.80
N ASN A 6 -0.96 -21.00 38.09
CA ASN A 6 -1.25 -21.36 36.71
C ASN A 6 -0.20 -20.68 35.82
N ARG A 7 0.67 -21.53 35.27
CA ARG A 7 1.66 -21.18 34.27
C ARG A 7 0.92 -21.03 32.94
N GLU A 8 0.57 -19.79 32.59
CA GLU A 8 0.12 -19.48 31.23
C GLU A 8 1.30 -19.74 30.29
N THR A 9 1.21 -20.84 29.56
CA THR A 9 2.12 -21.12 28.46
C THR A 9 1.59 -20.31 27.29
N SER A 10 2.00 -19.05 27.18
CA SER A 10 1.77 -18.26 25.99
C SER A 10 2.58 -18.88 24.84
N GLU A 11 1.87 -19.50 23.90
CA GLU A 11 2.44 -19.86 22.61
C GLU A 11 3.06 -18.60 21.98
N PRO A 12 4.23 -18.70 21.32
CA PRO A 12 4.77 -17.56 20.61
C PRO A 12 3.77 -17.16 19.53
N ILE A 13 3.15 -16.00 19.70
CA ILE A 13 2.37 -15.32 18.67
C ILE A 13 3.27 -15.29 17.44
N LYS A 14 2.93 -16.06 16.41
CA LYS A 14 3.53 -15.87 15.09
C LYS A 14 3.21 -14.43 14.73
N GLU A 15 4.21 -13.56 14.80
CA GLU A 15 4.14 -12.25 14.18
C GLU A 15 3.87 -12.51 12.70
N GLU A 16 2.59 -12.42 12.30
CA GLU A 16 2.23 -12.30 10.90
C GLU A 16 3.08 -11.16 10.37
N LYS A 17 4.00 -11.50 9.47
CA LYS A 17 4.89 -10.57 8.80
C LYS A 17 3.96 -9.61 8.06
N LYS A 18 3.59 -8.49 8.71
CA LYS A 18 2.64 -7.52 8.19
C LYS A 18 3.23 -7.03 6.89
N GLU A 19 2.71 -7.50 5.76
CA GLU A 19 3.16 -7.08 4.45
C GLU A 19 3.03 -5.55 4.39
N LEU A 20 4.16 -4.87 4.32
CA LEU A 20 4.26 -3.42 4.37
C LEU A 20 3.74 -2.85 3.05
N CYS A 21 2.42 -2.71 2.98
CA CYS A 21 1.73 -2.08 1.86
C CYS A 21 1.83 -0.56 1.95
N PHE A 22 1.90 0.08 0.80
CA PHE A 22 1.79 1.52 0.64
C PHE A 22 0.56 1.87 -0.18
N TYR A 23 0.01 3.05 0.10
CA TYR A 23 -1.19 3.56 -0.55
C TYR A 23 -0.83 4.79 -1.36
N ILE A 24 -1.26 4.81 -2.62
CA ILE A 24 -0.94 5.86 -3.59
C ILE A 24 -2.24 6.50 -4.07
N PRO A 25 -2.55 7.77 -3.73
CA PRO A 25 -3.75 8.43 -4.22
C PRO A 25 -3.75 8.57 -5.74
N ILE A 26 -4.89 8.30 -6.37
CA ILE A 26 -5.10 8.41 -7.81
C ILE A 26 -6.27 9.37 -8.06
N VAL A 27 -5.95 10.63 -8.28
CA VAL A 27 -6.94 11.71 -8.41
C VAL A 27 -7.67 11.69 -9.75
N GLU A 28 -7.11 11.00 -10.74
CA GLU A 28 -7.64 10.87 -12.09
C GLU A 28 -8.84 9.92 -12.16
N GLN A 29 -8.82 8.85 -11.34
CA GLN A 29 -9.82 7.77 -11.36
C GLN A 29 -11.22 8.24 -10.92
N ILE A 30 -11.33 9.40 -10.27
CA ILE A 30 -12.56 9.94 -9.66
C ILE A 30 -13.68 10.15 -10.70
N ARG A 31 -13.34 10.20 -12.00
CA ARG A 31 -14.29 10.47 -13.10
C ARG A 31 -14.67 9.23 -13.90
N GLU A 32 -14.06 8.08 -13.65
CA GLU A 32 -14.20 6.89 -14.49
C GLU A 32 -15.05 5.81 -13.81
N SER A 33 -15.93 5.17 -14.56
CA SER A 33 -16.78 4.07 -14.08
C SER A 33 -16.04 2.72 -14.02
N VAL A 34 -14.90 2.61 -14.71
CA VAL A 34 -14.10 1.39 -14.79
C VAL A 34 -12.71 1.66 -14.19
N PRO A 35 -12.19 0.79 -13.31
CA PRO A 35 -10.82 0.88 -12.81
C PRO A 35 -9.82 0.91 -13.97
N ASN A 36 -9.04 1.98 -14.06
CA ASN A 36 -7.83 2.03 -14.87
C ASN A 36 -6.68 1.62 -13.94
N TRP A 37 -5.84 0.67 -14.35
CA TRP A 37 -4.71 0.19 -13.53
C TRP A 37 -3.36 0.76 -13.98
N ASP A 38 -3.34 1.57 -15.04
CA ASP A 38 -2.12 2.10 -15.65
C ASP A 38 -1.81 3.54 -15.22
N LEU A 39 -2.63 4.16 -14.35
CA LEU A 39 -2.45 5.55 -13.93
C LEU A 39 -1.17 5.77 -13.09
N ALA A 40 -0.67 4.70 -12.46
CA ALA A 40 0.59 4.72 -11.73
C ALA A 40 1.83 4.45 -12.59
N LYS A 41 1.67 4.14 -13.89
CA LYS A 41 2.78 3.80 -14.79
C LYS A 41 3.62 5.00 -15.25
N GLN A 42 3.11 6.23 -15.05
CA GLN A 42 3.76 7.43 -15.59
C GLN A 42 5.12 7.70 -14.91
N GLU A 43 6.18 7.72 -15.70
CA GLU A 43 7.54 8.08 -15.29
C GLU A 43 7.64 9.57 -14.92
N ASN A 44 8.66 9.92 -14.13
CA ASN A 44 9.01 11.30 -13.76
C ASN A 44 7.91 12.09 -13.04
N ARG A 45 6.93 11.40 -12.47
CA ARG A 45 5.84 12.02 -11.71
C ARG A 45 6.05 11.78 -10.22
N ILE A 46 6.15 12.85 -9.45
CA ILE A 46 6.20 12.78 -7.99
C ILE A 46 4.83 12.32 -7.48
N ARG A 47 4.82 11.24 -6.71
CA ARG A 47 3.65 10.68 -6.04
C ARG A 47 3.80 10.75 -4.53
N LYS A 48 2.66 10.78 -3.84
CA LYS A 48 2.60 10.63 -2.39
C LYS A 48 2.36 9.17 -2.05
N PHE A 49 3.07 8.67 -1.06
CA PHE A 49 2.94 7.32 -0.53
C PHE A 49 2.61 7.39 0.95
N TYR A 50 1.62 6.61 1.34
CA TYR A 50 1.11 6.53 2.70
C TYR A 50 1.32 5.11 3.22
N SER A 51 1.70 4.96 4.48
CA SER A 51 1.91 3.65 5.10
C SER A 51 0.61 3.00 5.60
N SER A 52 -0.50 3.73 5.60
CA SER A 52 -1.82 3.23 5.97
C SER A 52 -2.94 3.98 5.26
N ALA A 53 -4.08 3.31 5.06
CA ALA A 53 -5.30 3.94 4.57
C ALA A 53 -5.76 5.11 5.47
N GLU A 54 -5.63 4.96 6.79
CA GLU A 54 -5.96 6.00 7.77
C GLU A 54 -5.12 7.28 7.57
N SER A 55 -3.80 7.15 7.39
CA SER A 55 -2.92 8.31 7.17
C SER A 55 -3.23 9.02 5.85
N LEU A 56 -3.62 8.26 4.81
CA LEU A 56 -4.09 8.79 3.54
C LEU A 56 -5.41 9.56 3.72
N GLN A 57 -6.39 8.97 4.40
CA GLN A 57 -7.68 9.62 4.64
C GLN A 57 -7.54 10.90 5.45
N GLN A 58 -6.71 10.89 6.50
CA GLN A 58 -6.45 12.08 7.30
C GLN A 58 -5.83 13.20 6.46
N ALA A 59 -4.79 12.87 5.67
CA ALA A 59 -4.04 13.84 4.88
C ALA A 59 -4.80 14.37 3.66
N GLU A 60 -5.66 13.55 3.05
CA GLU A 60 -6.41 13.89 1.84
C GLU A 60 -7.89 14.16 2.13
N SER A 61 -8.30 14.24 3.40
CA SER A 61 -9.67 14.48 3.88
C SER A 61 -10.36 15.67 3.22
N ALA A 62 -9.63 16.74 2.90
CA ALA A 62 -10.15 17.90 2.18
C ALA A 62 -10.66 17.56 0.77
N ARG A 63 -10.18 16.47 0.15
CA ARG A 63 -10.65 15.95 -1.14
C ARG A 63 -11.87 15.03 -1.02
N ILE A 64 -12.28 14.67 0.19
CA ILE A 64 -13.41 13.76 0.46
C ILE A 64 -14.74 14.54 0.55
N ALA A 65 -14.74 15.86 0.34
CA ALA A 65 -15.97 16.64 0.31
C ALA A 65 -16.86 16.19 -0.87
N PRO A 66 -18.14 15.83 -0.62
CA PRO A 66 -19.06 15.43 -1.68
C PRO A 66 -19.14 16.49 -2.79
N PRO A 67 -19.18 16.08 -4.08
CA PRO A 67 -19.35 14.71 -4.59
C PRO A 67 -18.03 13.94 -4.82
N SER A 68 -16.90 14.40 -4.27
CA SER A 68 -15.58 13.88 -4.59
C SER A 68 -15.31 12.55 -3.88
N LEU A 69 -14.90 11.54 -4.65
CA LEU A 69 -14.47 10.23 -4.16
C LEU A 69 -12.95 10.19 -4.11
N LEU A 70 -12.34 9.73 -3.02
CA LEU A 70 -10.90 9.50 -2.98
C LEU A 70 -10.62 8.07 -3.44
N ALA A 71 -9.74 7.91 -4.42
CA ALA A 71 -9.29 6.61 -4.91
C ALA A 71 -7.80 6.45 -4.63
N CYS A 72 -7.36 5.25 -4.29
CA CYS A 72 -5.93 4.93 -4.17
C CYS A 72 -5.61 3.52 -4.62
N TYR A 73 -4.39 3.31 -5.11
CA TYR A 73 -3.84 1.97 -5.26
C TYR A 73 -3.16 1.53 -3.97
N LYS A 74 -3.27 0.24 -3.69
CA LYS A 74 -2.47 -0.46 -2.70
C LYS A 74 -1.36 -1.21 -3.44
N VAL A 75 -0.12 -0.94 -3.06
CA VAL A 75 1.09 -1.53 -3.67
C VAL A 75 1.97 -2.13 -2.58
N MET A 76 2.76 -3.14 -2.93
CA MET A 76 3.90 -3.55 -2.12
C MET A 76 5.16 -2.98 -2.76
N LEU A 77 6.01 -2.42 -1.90
CA LEU A 77 7.28 -1.86 -2.34
C LEU A 77 8.40 -2.83 -2.02
N THR A 78 9.31 -3.00 -2.96
CA THR A 78 10.59 -3.69 -2.77
C THR A 78 11.44 -2.95 -1.73
N ASP A 79 12.42 -3.65 -1.17
CA ASP A 79 13.33 -3.06 -0.18
C ASP A 79 14.05 -1.83 -0.72
N THR A 80 14.45 -1.87 -2.00
CA THR A 80 15.09 -0.76 -2.72
C THR A 80 14.18 0.45 -2.83
N GLU A 81 12.94 0.27 -3.30
CA GLU A 81 11.96 1.35 -3.44
C GLU A 81 11.64 2.01 -2.09
N ARG A 82 11.59 1.22 -1.01
CA ARG A 82 11.39 1.74 0.35
C ARG A 82 12.57 2.57 0.81
N GLN A 83 13.79 2.14 0.51
CA GLN A 83 15.00 2.92 0.83
C GLN A 83 15.01 4.25 0.06
N GLU A 84 14.64 4.23 -1.22
CA GLU A 84 14.51 5.45 -2.04
C GLU A 84 13.48 6.42 -1.46
N LEU A 85 12.31 5.92 -1.03
CA LEU A 85 11.27 6.76 -0.43
C LEU A 85 11.64 7.34 0.94
N THR A 86 12.34 6.56 1.77
CA THR A 86 12.76 7.03 3.10
C THR A 86 13.88 8.06 3.00
N ALA A 87 14.80 7.91 2.04
CA ALA A 87 15.83 8.90 1.75
C ALA A 87 15.24 10.23 1.22
N ALA A 88 14.10 10.17 0.52
CA ALA A 88 13.45 11.31 -0.12
C ALA A 88 12.65 12.25 0.81
N ASN A 89 12.76 12.08 2.14
CA ASN A 89 12.20 12.94 3.20
C ASN A 89 10.71 12.67 3.53
N SER A 90 10.41 12.36 4.80
CA SER A 90 9.05 12.13 5.31
C SER A 90 8.53 13.37 6.04
N GLN A 91 7.66 14.16 5.41
CA GLN A 91 6.87 15.16 6.13
C GLN A 91 5.55 14.53 6.55
N ASN A 92 5.25 14.56 7.86
CA ASN A 92 3.96 14.14 8.41
C ASN A 92 3.52 12.71 8.02
N SER A 93 4.46 11.75 8.01
CA SER A 93 4.19 10.35 7.64
C SER A 93 3.77 10.14 6.18
N VAL A 94 4.00 11.13 5.32
CA VAL A 94 3.80 11.04 3.87
C VAL A 94 5.17 11.01 3.19
N TYR A 95 5.43 9.94 2.46
CA TYR A 95 6.63 9.82 1.63
C TYR A 95 6.34 10.39 0.24
N ARG A 96 7.36 10.96 -0.39
CA ARG A 96 7.26 11.50 -1.76
C ARG A 96 8.38 10.92 -2.60
N GLY A 97 8.05 10.44 -3.79
CA GLY A 97 9.03 9.86 -4.70
C GLY A 97 8.50 9.69 -6.10
N CYS A 98 9.39 9.34 -7.02
CA CYS A 98 9.10 9.13 -8.43
C CYS A 98 9.05 7.65 -8.79
N LEU A 99 8.35 6.83 -7.99
CA LEU A 99 8.12 5.42 -8.33
C LEU A 99 6.96 5.30 -9.32
N ASN A 100 7.05 4.30 -10.20
CA ASN A 100 6.04 3.93 -11.16
C ASN A 100 5.65 2.47 -10.99
N PHE A 101 4.38 2.16 -11.21
CA PHE A 101 3.85 0.81 -11.04
C PHE A 101 3.13 0.41 -12.33
N ASN A 102 3.52 -0.74 -12.86
CA ASN A 102 2.72 -1.43 -13.85
C ASN A 102 1.47 -2.01 -13.18
N ARG A 103 0.43 -2.23 -13.99
CA ARG A 103 -0.80 -2.87 -13.51
C ARG A 103 -0.57 -4.23 -12.83
N THR A 104 0.53 -4.93 -13.10
CA THR A 104 0.84 -6.23 -12.47
C THR A 104 1.38 -6.11 -11.05
N GLU A 105 1.82 -4.91 -10.65
CA GLU A 105 2.47 -4.61 -9.36
C GLU A 105 1.49 -3.97 -8.36
N ILE A 106 0.26 -3.67 -8.80
CA ILE A 106 -0.79 -3.09 -7.97
C ILE A 106 -1.63 -4.22 -7.37
N LEU A 107 -1.76 -4.29 -6.05
CA LEU A 107 -2.58 -5.31 -5.39
C LEU A 107 -4.07 -5.05 -5.58
N SER A 108 -4.51 -3.82 -5.30
CA SER A 108 -5.91 -3.46 -5.29
C SER A 108 -6.13 -1.96 -5.47
N LEU A 109 -7.36 -1.62 -5.84
CA LEU A 109 -7.86 -0.24 -5.89
C LEU A 109 -8.84 -0.05 -4.74
N ILE A 110 -8.62 0.97 -3.92
CA ILE A 110 -9.48 1.32 -2.81
C ILE A 110 -10.21 2.61 -3.13
N LEU A 111 -11.54 2.58 -3.00
CA LEU A 111 -12.43 3.71 -3.14
C LEU A 111 -12.96 4.10 -1.76
N PHE A 112 -12.64 5.31 -1.33
CA PHE A 112 -13.18 5.91 -0.11
C PHE A 112 -14.43 6.71 -0.47
N LYS A 113 -15.58 6.23 0.00
CA LYS A 113 -16.87 6.93 -0.05
C LYS A 113 -17.15 7.52 1.34
N SER A 114 -18.03 8.52 1.42
CA SER A 114 -18.29 9.29 2.66
C SER A 114 -18.56 8.43 3.89
N GLU A 115 -19.13 7.23 3.72
CA GLU A 115 -19.51 6.35 4.82
C GLU A 115 -18.88 4.95 4.75
N ASN A 116 -18.18 4.62 3.66
CA ASN A 116 -17.68 3.25 3.42
C ASN A 116 -16.41 3.23 2.58
N GLN A 117 -15.62 2.17 2.74
CA GLN A 117 -14.50 1.84 1.88
C GLN A 117 -14.86 0.63 1.01
N LEU A 118 -14.54 0.69 -0.28
CA LEU A 118 -14.64 -0.45 -1.20
C LEU A 118 -13.24 -0.78 -1.74
N GLU A 119 -12.74 -1.97 -1.46
CA GLU A 119 -11.51 -2.50 -2.05
C GLU A 119 -11.87 -3.41 -3.23
N LEU A 120 -11.28 -3.13 -4.38
CA LEU A 120 -11.41 -3.89 -5.62
C LEU A 120 -10.10 -4.60 -5.88
N GLU A 121 -10.14 -5.94 -5.90
CA GLU A 121 -8.97 -6.76 -6.24
C GLU A 121 -8.54 -6.51 -7.69
N ASN A 122 -7.24 -6.45 -7.92
CA ASN A 122 -6.71 -6.28 -9.26
C ASN A 122 -6.61 -7.64 -9.99
N PRO A 123 -7.35 -7.86 -11.08
CA PRO A 123 -7.32 -9.12 -11.81
C PRO A 123 -5.99 -9.36 -12.56
N HIS A 124 -5.13 -8.35 -12.67
CA HIS A 124 -3.84 -8.41 -13.34
C HIS A 124 -2.66 -8.59 -12.39
N TYR A 125 -2.90 -8.63 -11.08
CA TYR A 125 -1.82 -8.68 -10.10
C TYR A 125 -1.04 -9.99 -10.20
N HIS A 126 0.28 -9.88 -10.32
CA HIS A 126 1.20 -10.99 -10.29
C HIS A 126 2.34 -10.66 -9.33
N HIS A 127 2.34 -11.31 -8.17
CA HIS A 127 3.49 -11.25 -7.28
C HIS A 127 4.62 -12.06 -7.92
N GLU A 128 5.60 -11.40 -8.52
CA GLU A 128 6.87 -12.06 -8.79
C GLU A 128 7.51 -12.32 -7.43
N THR A 129 7.38 -13.53 -6.90
CA THR A 129 8.29 -13.98 -5.85
C THR A 129 9.69 -13.97 -6.47
N PRO A 130 10.67 -13.27 -5.87
CA PRO A 130 12.03 -13.29 -6.38
C PRO A 130 12.45 -14.76 -6.42
N THR A 131 12.61 -15.27 -7.63
CA THR A 131 13.09 -16.63 -7.82
C THR A 131 14.55 -16.58 -7.42
N ASP A 132 14.89 -17.20 -6.29
CA ASP A 132 16.27 -17.46 -5.87
C ASP A 132 16.96 -18.34 -6.93
N THR A 133 17.32 -17.78 -8.08
CA THR A 133 18.32 -18.38 -8.95
C THR A 133 19.70 -17.95 -8.45
N ALA A 134 20.05 -18.48 -7.28
CA ALA A 134 21.44 -18.79 -6.97
C ALA A 134 21.86 -19.96 -7.89
N ALA A 135 22.11 -19.66 -9.16
CA ALA A 135 22.74 -20.59 -10.07
C ALA A 135 24.25 -20.60 -9.75
N CYS A 136 24.67 -21.70 -9.15
CA CYS A 136 26.04 -22.04 -8.80
C CYS A 136 27.04 -21.71 -9.90
N CYS A 137 28.17 -21.14 -9.47
CA CYS A 137 29.42 -21.25 -10.21
C CYS A 137 29.75 -22.74 -10.46
N ALA A 138 30.06 -23.07 -11.70
CA ALA A 138 30.82 -24.25 -12.09
C ALA A 138 31.81 -23.82 -13.19
#